data_AF-A0AAD8ND13-F1
#
_entry.id   AF-A0AAD8ND13-F1
#
_cell.length_a   1.000
_cell.length_b   1.000
_cell.length_c   1.000
_cell.angle_alpha   90.00
_cell.angle_beta   90.00
_cell.angle_gamma   90.00
#
_symmetry.space_group_name_H-M   'P 1'
#
loop_
_entity.id
_entity.type
_entity.pdbx_description
1 polymer ?
#
loop_
_entity_poly.entity_id
_entity_poly.type
_entity_poly.pdbx_seq_one_letter_code
_entity_poly.pdbx_strand_id
1 'polypeptide(L)'
;MIEEPNLKKKDNSTSDIAQVETRLAKSTSDAAQVDVSIEDMTTSDVAQVVQKSTLLPGFSKPKILEDLKLEAVNFSETRTVLGKEAFDKSGLGSHRERRTNNRSQDKFSLAEFGVGITQEGLDKLESVQMIFHKGIKKEFLLYFMADGRVYRFGEFDIQLKLWEELEYVLYLLEVKNRSTYDAARVLKERMMKSKVLSGAGVSSAYIPKYRDAHGKLVEMKRNSARFRTALNKKVLEFNLESDKPFYIRLGNEMNKNSIYSLRAAIYQIGEDEPEMKELKKIMIAELNRAEKKLLLDYIRTVPDIQEIK
;
A
#
# COMPACT_ATOMS: atom_id res chain seq x y z
N MET A 1 43.78 -31.76 57.78
CA MET A 1 43.80 -32.69 56.63
C MET A 1 43.22 -31.90 55.47
N ILE A 2 43.97 -31.06 54.76
CA ILE A 2 45.05 -31.32 53.77
C ILE A 2 44.67 -32.46 52.81
N GLU A 3 44.27 -32.10 51.57
CA GLU A 3 44.99 -32.37 50.30
C GLU A 3 44.05 -32.16 49.09
N GLU A 4 44.29 -31.10 48.30
CA GLU A 4 44.39 -31.23 46.83
C GLU A 4 45.81 -31.79 46.51
N PRO A 5 46.22 -32.20 45.28
CA PRO A 5 45.61 -32.07 43.94
C PRO A 5 45.78 -33.32 43.02
N ASN A 6 45.34 -33.28 41.75
CA ASN A 6 46.22 -33.61 40.61
C ASN A 6 45.63 -33.32 39.22
N LEU A 7 46.35 -32.49 38.47
CA LEU A 7 46.33 -32.35 37.01
C LEU A 7 46.99 -33.56 36.33
N LYS A 8 46.53 -33.94 35.13
CA LYS A 8 47.42 -34.36 34.03
C LYS A 8 46.92 -33.88 32.66
N LYS A 9 47.73 -33.02 32.03
CA LYS A 9 47.81 -32.77 30.59
C LYS A 9 48.45 -33.98 29.89
N LYS A 10 48.13 -34.21 28.60
CA LYS A 10 49.16 -34.38 27.56
C LYS A 10 48.61 -34.20 26.14
N ASP A 11 49.40 -33.44 25.37
CA ASP A 11 49.27 -33.04 23.98
C ASP A 11 49.67 -34.13 22.97
N ASN A 12 49.33 -33.86 21.69
CA ASN A 12 50.07 -34.09 20.42
C ASN A 12 49.14 -34.69 19.34
N SER A 13 48.81 -34.00 18.24
CA SER A 13 49.64 -33.50 17.12
C SER A 13 49.94 -34.57 16.06
N THR A 14 49.43 -34.34 14.85
CA THR A 14 49.99 -34.57 13.49
C THR A 14 48.86 -34.30 12.49
N SER A 15 48.81 -33.16 11.79
CA SER A 15 49.42 -32.89 10.47
C SER A 15 49.05 -33.91 9.40
N ASP A 16 48.38 -33.47 8.33
CA ASP A 16 48.94 -33.60 6.97
C ASP A 16 48.25 -32.68 5.96
N ILE A 17 49.14 -32.01 5.20
CA ILE A 17 48.96 -31.09 4.09
C ILE A 17 49.49 -31.80 2.84
N ALA A 18 48.78 -31.74 1.71
CA ALA A 18 49.30 -31.72 0.33
C ALA A 18 48.09 -31.56 -0.62
N GLN A 19 47.84 -30.43 -1.32
CA GLN A 19 48.52 -29.90 -2.52
C GLN A 19 48.68 -30.94 -3.65
N VAL A 20 47.83 -30.89 -4.70
CA VAL A 20 47.95 -30.10 -5.95
C VAL A 20 49.03 -30.66 -6.88
N GLU A 21 48.63 -31.14 -8.08
CA GLU A 21 49.22 -30.80 -9.40
C GLU A 21 48.57 -31.66 -10.53
N THR A 22 47.83 -31.02 -11.45
CA THR A 22 48.19 -30.68 -12.85
C THR A 22 48.30 -31.86 -13.83
N ARG A 23 47.52 -31.80 -14.92
CA ARG A 23 48.00 -32.07 -16.29
C ARG A 23 47.26 -31.19 -17.30
N LEU A 24 48.08 -30.52 -18.11
CA LEU A 24 47.75 -29.60 -19.19
C LEU A 24 47.61 -30.36 -20.52
N ALA A 25 46.70 -29.85 -21.36
CA ALA A 25 46.76 -29.66 -22.82
C ALA A 25 47.07 -30.83 -23.79
N LYS A 26 46.22 -30.93 -24.83
CA LYS A 26 46.67 -30.94 -26.23
C LYS A 26 45.61 -30.38 -27.18
N SER A 27 46.09 -29.50 -28.05
CA SER A 27 45.46 -28.81 -29.18
C SER A 27 45.56 -29.67 -30.45
N THR A 28 44.62 -29.52 -31.40
CA THR A 28 44.92 -29.35 -32.84
C THR A 28 43.73 -28.70 -33.56
N SER A 29 44.09 -27.88 -34.55
CA SER A 29 43.30 -26.98 -35.39
C SER A 29 42.79 -27.62 -36.70
N ASP A 30 41.98 -26.82 -37.43
CA ASP A 30 41.78 -26.74 -38.91
C ASP A 30 40.29 -26.91 -39.31
N ALA A 31 39.75 -26.33 -40.38
CA ALA A 31 39.83 -25.06 -41.13
C ALA A 31 38.76 -25.19 -42.26
N ALA A 32 38.30 -24.07 -42.83
CA ALA A 32 37.40 -23.92 -44.00
C ALA A 32 35.89 -24.22 -43.77
N GLN A 33 34.89 -23.52 -44.31
CA GLN A 33 34.71 -22.47 -45.34
C GLN A 33 33.38 -21.74 -45.00
N VAL A 34 33.33 -20.42 -44.86
CA VAL A 34 32.88 -19.43 -45.86
C VAL A 34 31.66 -19.88 -46.69
N ASP A 35 30.48 -19.35 -46.34
CA ASP A 35 29.52 -18.94 -47.35
C ASP A 35 28.93 -17.58 -46.97
N VAL A 36 29.02 -16.67 -47.93
CA VAL A 36 28.66 -15.25 -47.84
C VAL A 36 27.31 -15.09 -48.50
N SER A 37 26.34 -14.57 -47.76
CA SER A 37 25.19 -13.88 -48.35
C SER A 37 24.94 -12.61 -47.54
N ILE A 38 25.23 -11.50 -48.21
CA ILE A 38 25.04 -10.11 -47.80
C ILE A 38 23.58 -9.72 -48.13
N GLU A 39 23.08 -8.68 -47.44
CA GLU A 39 21.80 -7.94 -47.59
C GLU A 39 20.66 -8.51 -46.72
N ASP A 40 20.01 -7.79 -45.80
CA ASP A 40 19.85 -6.35 -45.65
C ASP A 40 19.67 -5.92 -44.18
N MET A 41 20.03 -4.65 -43.94
CA MET A 41 20.04 -3.97 -42.66
C MET A 41 18.65 -3.86 -42.01
N THR A 42 18.52 -4.28 -40.74
CA THR A 42 17.71 -3.56 -39.74
C THR A 42 18.31 -3.76 -38.35
N THR A 43 18.67 -2.65 -37.72
CA THR A 43 19.30 -2.56 -36.40
C THR A 43 18.34 -3.01 -35.28
N SER A 44 18.72 -4.03 -34.52
CA SER A 44 18.12 -4.36 -33.22
C SER A 44 19.22 -4.85 -32.27
N ASP A 45 19.90 -3.89 -31.64
CA ASP A 45 20.82 -4.15 -30.53
C ASP A 45 20.02 -4.45 -29.26
N VAL A 46 19.87 -5.72 -28.87
CA VAL A 46 19.65 -6.08 -27.46
C VAL A 46 20.31 -7.42 -27.10
N ALA A 47 21.57 -7.32 -26.64
CA ALA A 47 22.23 -8.19 -25.67
C ALA A 47 23.31 -7.30 -25.02
N GLN A 48 23.61 -7.25 -23.73
CA GLN A 48 23.27 -8.05 -22.57
C GLN A 48 23.82 -7.27 -21.33
N VAL A 49 23.24 -7.55 -20.15
CA VAL A 49 23.93 -7.77 -18.85
C VAL A 49 24.59 -6.58 -18.09
N VAL A 50 23.89 -6.24 -17.00
CA VAL A 50 24.33 -5.97 -15.61
C VAL A 50 25.18 -4.72 -15.31
N GLN A 51 24.54 -3.80 -14.59
CA GLN A 51 25.17 -3.11 -13.45
C GLN A 51 24.29 -3.24 -12.21
N LYS A 52 24.84 -3.86 -11.16
CA LYS A 52 24.38 -3.66 -9.78
C LYS A 52 24.59 -2.20 -9.41
N SER A 53 23.54 -1.53 -8.95
CA SER A 53 23.68 -0.40 -8.02
C SER A 53 22.64 -0.53 -6.90
N THR A 54 23.17 -0.74 -5.70
CA THR A 54 22.51 -0.54 -4.41
C THR A 54 22.02 0.90 -4.30
N LEU A 55 20.70 1.12 -4.25
CA LEU A 55 20.08 2.35 -3.73
C LEU A 55 18.71 2.04 -3.09
N LEU A 56 18.58 2.34 -1.80
CA LEU A 56 17.32 2.63 -1.10
C LEU A 56 17.11 4.17 -1.07
N PRO A 57 15.97 4.70 -0.62
CA PRO A 57 14.69 4.81 -1.30
C PRO A 57 14.32 6.29 -1.47
N GLY A 58 13.92 6.72 -2.66
CA GLY A 58 13.52 8.11 -2.87
C GLY A 58 13.29 8.44 -4.32
N PHE A 59 12.01 8.52 -4.68
CA PHE A 59 11.52 9.16 -5.89
C PHE A 59 11.99 8.53 -7.21
N SER A 60 11.34 7.43 -7.61
CA SER A 60 11.12 7.23 -9.04
C SER A 60 10.21 8.35 -9.54
N LYS A 61 10.64 9.06 -10.59
CA LYS A 61 9.81 10.03 -11.32
C LYS A 61 8.43 9.39 -11.59
N PRO A 62 7.30 10.11 -11.39
CA PRO A 62 6.02 9.58 -11.84
C PRO A 62 6.15 9.30 -13.34
N LYS A 63 5.84 8.07 -13.75
CA LYS A 63 5.61 7.77 -15.16
C LYS A 63 4.40 8.62 -15.56
N ILE A 64 4.68 9.76 -16.18
CA ILE A 64 3.69 10.55 -16.91
C ILE A 64 3.23 9.61 -18.02
N LEU A 65 2.00 9.10 -17.88
CA LEU A 65 1.35 8.46 -19.00
C LEU A 65 0.88 9.61 -19.90
N GLU A 66 1.63 9.83 -20.98
CA GLU A 66 1.23 10.68 -22.09
C GLU A 66 -0.11 10.17 -22.66
N ASP A 67 -0.99 11.11 -22.93
CA ASP A 67 -2.15 11.07 -23.82
C ASP A 67 -3.04 9.81 -23.80
N LEU A 68 -4.12 9.90 -23.04
CA LEU A 68 -5.36 9.19 -23.37
C LEU A 68 -5.93 9.74 -24.68
N LYS A 69 -5.39 9.27 -25.81
CA LYS A 69 -6.21 9.11 -27.01
C LYS A 69 -7.31 8.12 -26.66
N LEU A 70 -8.55 8.58 -26.73
CA LEU A 70 -9.75 7.76 -26.72
C LEU A 70 -9.71 6.84 -27.94
N GLU A 71 -9.06 5.68 -27.80
CA GLU A 71 -9.27 4.57 -28.71
C GLU A 71 -10.43 3.74 -28.18
N ALA A 72 -11.46 3.59 -29.03
CA ALA A 72 -12.58 2.68 -28.80
C ALA A 72 -12.04 1.25 -28.65
N VAL A 73 -12.04 0.74 -27.42
CA VAL A 73 -11.64 -0.64 -27.16
C VAL A 73 -12.76 -1.56 -27.65
N ASN A 74 -12.50 -2.22 -28.78
CA ASN A 74 -13.26 -3.34 -29.28
C ASN A 74 -13.32 -4.46 -28.23
N PHE A 75 -14.53 -4.96 -28.00
CA PHE A 75 -14.84 -6.13 -27.19
C PHE A 75 -14.01 -7.33 -27.62
N SER A 76 -13.29 -7.97 -26.68
CA SER A 76 -12.86 -9.36 -26.83
C SER A 76 -13.07 -10.14 -25.53
N GLU A 77 -14.00 -11.09 -25.64
CA GLU A 77 -14.05 -12.41 -25.03
C GLU A 77 -13.95 -12.57 -23.51
N THR A 78 -15.12 -12.84 -22.93
CA THR A 78 -15.36 -13.43 -21.62
C THR A 78 -14.77 -14.85 -21.53
N ARG A 79 -13.54 -14.98 -21.04
CA ARG A 79 -13.04 -16.29 -20.60
C ARG A 79 -13.65 -16.66 -19.26
N THR A 80 -14.66 -17.52 -19.30
CA THR A 80 -15.27 -18.17 -18.14
C THR A 80 -14.34 -19.25 -17.61
N VAL A 81 -13.82 -19.09 -16.40
CA VAL A 81 -13.13 -20.17 -15.68
C VAL A 81 -14.17 -20.88 -14.81
N LEU A 82 -14.58 -22.06 -15.24
CA LEU A 82 -15.44 -22.99 -14.50
C LEU A 82 -14.61 -23.73 -13.44
N GLY A 83 -14.66 -23.28 -12.19
CA GLY A 83 -14.29 -24.11 -11.04
C GLY A 83 -15.44 -25.08 -10.71
N LYS A 84 -15.15 -26.38 -10.72
CA LYS A 84 -16.09 -27.44 -10.33
C LYS A 84 -16.21 -27.48 -8.80
N GLU A 85 -17.38 -27.16 -8.27
CA GLU A 85 -17.74 -27.52 -6.89
C GLU A 85 -19.13 -28.18 -6.87
N ALA A 86 -19.28 -29.11 -5.92
CA ALA A 86 -20.17 -30.25 -5.96
C ALA A 86 -21.68 -29.90 -6.02
N PHE A 87 -22.42 -30.77 -6.70
CA PHE A 87 -23.87 -30.74 -6.84
C PHE A 87 -24.56 -31.15 -5.54
N ASP A 88 -25.11 -30.19 -4.78
CA ASP A 88 -26.16 -30.48 -3.81
C ASP A 88 -27.54 -30.28 -4.46
N LYS A 89 -28.28 -31.39 -4.56
CA LYS A 89 -29.65 -31.44 -5.09
C LYS A 89 -30.65 -31.31 -3.95
N SER A 90 -30.95 -30.08 -3.52
CA SER A 90 -32.13 -29.82 -2.69
C SER A 90 -32.61 -28.38 -2.78
N GLY A 91 -33.82 -28.20 -3.32
CA GLY A 91 -34.83 -27.26 -2.81
C GLY A 91 -34.60 -25.76 -3.04
N LEU A 92 -35.42 -25.20 -3.95
CA LEU A 92 -35.87 -23.81 -4.05
C LEU A 92 -35.14 -22.79 -3.14
N GLY A 93 -34.03 -22.25 -3.63
CA GLY A 93 -33.42 -21.03 -3.13
C GLY A 93 -32.63 -20.40 -4.26
N SER A 94 -32.86 -19.11 -4.51
CA SER A 94 -32.24 -18.31 -5.58
C SER A 94 -30.72 -18.23 -5.44
N HIS A 95 -29.99 -19.29 -5.81
CA HIS A 95 -28.53 -19.31 -5.90
C HIS A 95 -27.96 -18.44 -7.04
N ARG A 96 -28.81 -17.67 -7.74
CA ARG A 96 -28.42 -16.79 -8.84
C ARG A 96 -28.20 -15.33 -8.45
N GLU A 97 -28.41 -14.91 -7.19
CA GLU A 97 -28.45 -13.48 -6.83
C GLU A 97 -27.49 -13.06 -5.70
N ARG A 98 -26.39 -13.77 -5.48
CA ARG A 98 -25.29 -13.26 -4.61
C ARG A 98 -23.92 -13.28 -5.27
N ARG A 99 -23.89 -13.19 -6.60
CA ARG A 99 -22.69 -12.74 -7.31
C ARG A 99 -22.84 -11.25 -7.52
N THR A 100 -22.63 -10.46 -6.46
CA THR A 100 -22.31 -9.05 -6.66
C THR A 100 -21.07 -9.04 -7.56
N ASN A 101 -21.19 -8.45 -8.74
CA ASN A 101 -20.03 -8.13 -9.56
C ASN A 101 -19.21 -7.12 -8.76
N ASN A 102 -18.36 -7.59 -7.83
CA ASN A 102 -17.46 -6.77 -7.01
C ASN A 102 -16.30 -6.19 -7.86
N ARG A 103 -16.50 -6.06 -9.17
CA ARG A 103 -15.52 -5.54 -10.10
C ARG A 103 -15.81 -4.07 -10.31
N SER A 104 -14.89 -3.23 -9.85
CA SER A 104 -14.83 -1.88 -10.36
C SER A 104 -14.37 -1.93 -11.82
N GLN A 105 -14.99 -1.13 -12.68
CA GLN A 105 -14.50 -0.87 -14.04
C GLN A 105 -13.35 0.16 -14.04
N ASP A 106 -13.02 0.72 -12.87
CA ASP A 106 -11.97 1.71 -12.71
C ASP A 106 -10.59 1.04 -12.55
N LYS A 107 -9.66 1.45 -13.42
CA LYS A 107 -8.25 1.03 -13.39
C LYS A 107 -7.50 1.55 -12.16
N PHE A 108 -8.05 2.55 -11.49
CA PHE A 108 -7.46 3.20 -10.32
C PHE A 108 -8.23 2.90 -9.03
N SER A 109 -9.11 1.89 -9.02
CA SER A 109 -9.77 1.41 -7.81
C SER A 109 -8.76 0.78 -6.84
N LEU A 110 -9.03 0.90 -5.54
CA LEU A 110 -8.30 0.17 -4.50
C LEU A 110 -8.66 -1.32 -4.46
N ALA A 111 -9.67 -1.73 -5.24
CA ALA A 111 -10.12 -3.11 -5.32
C ALA A 111 -9.24 -3.95 -6.24
N GLU A 112 -8.97 -5.18 -5.83
CA GLU A 112 -8.24 -6.16 -6.63
C GLU A 112 -9.20 -6.96 -7.51
N PHE A 113 -8.79 -7.22 -8.76
CA PHE A 113 -9.61 -7.93 -9.73
C PHE A 113 -9.91 -9.36 -9.26
N GLY A 114 -11.20 -9.70 -9.18
CA GLY A 114 -11.66 -11.02 -8.75
C GLY A 114 -11.66 -11.26 -7.24
N VAL A 115 -11.09 -10.33 -6.46
CA VAL A 115 -11.03 -10.41 -4.99
C VAL A 115 -11.97 -9.38 -4.35
N GLY A 116 -12.02 -8.16 -4.89
CA GLY A 116 -12.75 -7.02 -4.31
C GLY A 116 -11.88 -6.13 -3.44
N ILE A 117 -12.49 -5.42 -2.49
CA ILE A 117 -11.76 -4.54 -1.56
C ILE A 117 -11.13 -5.36 -0.44
N THR A 118 -9.83 -5.18 -0.25
CA THR A 118 -9.04 -5.77 0.85
C THR A 118 -8.54 -4.68 1.79
N GLN A 119 -8.32 -5.00 3.07
CA GLN A 119 -7.78 -4.02 4.02
C GLN A 119 -6.38 -3.56 3.60
N GLU A 120 -5.56 -4.43 3.03
CA GLU A 120 -4.24 -4.07 2.50
C GLU A 120 -4.33 -3.10 1.32
N GLY A 121 -5.36 -3.23 0.49
CA GLY A 121 -5.64 -2.29 -0.61
C GLY A 121 -6.00 -0.90 -0.07
N LEU A 122 -6.83 -0.85 0.97
CA LEU A 122 -7.21 0.39 1.65
C LEU A 122 -6.00 1.02 2.37
N ASP A 123 -5.22 0.23 3.11
CA ASP A 123 -4.08 0.71 3.90
C ASP A 123 -2.95 1.29 3.04
N LYS A 124 -2.91 1.00 1.73
CA LYS A 124 -2.00 1.66 0.77
C LYS A 124 -2.39 3.11 0.49
N LEU A 125 -3.64 3.52 0.73
CA LEU A 125 -4.08 4.91 0.56
C LEU A 125 -3.72 5.70 1.82
N GLU A 126 -2.67 6.53 1.73
CA GLU A 126 -2.17 7.31 2.86
C GLU A 126 -3.01 8.56 3.12
N SER A 127 -3.40 9.28 2.08
CA SER A 127 -4.08 10.57 2.22
C SER A 127 -5.02 10.82 1.06
N VAL A 128 -6.15 11.47 1.37
CA VAL A 128 -7.14 11.93 0.39
C VAL A 128 -7.26 13.44 0.52
N GLN A 129 -6.97 14.17 -0.55
CA GLN A 129 -7.00 15.64 -0.53
C GLN A 129 -7.66 16.20 -1.78
N MET A 130 -8.29 17.37 -1.66
CA MET A 130 -8.87 18.06 -2.81
C MET A 130 -7.96 19.16 -3.32
N ILE A 131 -7.97 19.34 -4.63
CA ILE A 131 -7.22 20.36 -5.34
C ILE A 131 -8.09 21.07 -6.37
N PHE A 132 -7.65 22.25 -6.81
CA PHE A 132 -8.22 22.92 -7.96
C PHE A 132 -7.23 22.92 -9.12
N HIS A 133 -7.69 22.53 -10.31
CA HIS A 133 -6.92 22.59 -11.53
C HIS A 133 -7.20 23.91 -12.26
N LYS A 134 -6.19 24.78 -12.39
CA LYS A 134 -6.31 26.11 -12.99
C LYS A 134 -6.72 26.06 -14.46
N GLY A 135 -6.05 25.23 -15.26
CA GLY A 135 -6.33 25.12 -16.70
C GLY A 135 -7.78 24.71 -17.02
N ILE A 136 -8.29 23.69 -16.33
CA ILE A 136 -9.64 23.14 -16.59
C ILE A 136 -10.72 23.82 -15.72
N LYS A 137 -10.31 24.61 -14.71
CA LYS A 137 -11.17 25.26 -13.72
C LYS A 137 -12.11 24.28 -12.99
N LYS A 138 -11.56 23.11 -12.64
CA LYS A 138 -12.30 22.04 -11.96
C LYS A 138 -11.57 21.55 -10.73
N GLU A 139 -12.34 21.06 -9.78
CA GLU A 139 -11.85 20.43 -8.57
C GLU A 139 -11.63 18.93 -8.81
N PHE A 140 -10.58 18.40 -8.18
CA PHE A 140 -10.25 16.98 -8.25
C PHE A 140 -9.89 16.47 -6.87
N LEU A 141 -10.19 15.19 -6.64
CA LEU A 141 -9.75 14.43 -5.49
C LEU A 141 -8.42 13.74 -5.82
N LEU A 142 -7.45 13.82 -4.93
CA LEU A 142 -6.15 13.15 -5.03
C LEU A 142 -6.08 12.01 -4.02
N TYR A 143 -5.65 10.85 -4.49
CA TYR A 143 -5.27 9.72 -3.65
C TYR A 143 -3.76 9.61 -3.62
N PHE A 144 -3.17 9.84 -2.45
CA PHE A 144 -1.75 9.63 -2.21
C PHE A 144 -1.53 8.20 -1.73
N MET A 145 -0.80 7.42 -2.52
CA MET A 145 -0.50 6.03 -2.22
C MET A 145 0.83 5.91 -1.49
N ALA A 146 0.96 4.89 -0.63
CA ALA A 146 2.17 4.62 0.15
C ALA A 146 3.41 4.31 -0.70
N ASP A 147 3.23 3.93 -1.96
CA ASP A 147 4.31 3.72 -2.93
C ASP A 147 4.70 4.99 -3.70
N GLY A 148 4.13 6.14 -3.34
CA GLY A 148 4.39 7.44 -3.95
C GLY A 148 3.58 7.72 -5.22
N ARG A 149 2.71 6.80 -5.66
CA ARG A 149 1.77 7.09 -6.74
C ARG A 149 0.70 8.07 -6.28
N VAL A 150 0.27 8.93 -7.19
CA VAL A 150 -0.84 9.86 -6.96
C VAL A 150 -1.89 9.65 -8.05
N TYR A 151 -3.11 9.33 -7.65
CA TYR A 151 -4.25 9.23 -8.56
C TYR A 151 -5.13 10.46 -8.45
N ARG A 152 -5.65 10.93 -9.58
CA ARG A 152 -6.51 12.11 -9.68
C ARG A 152 -7.89 11.69 -10.17
N PHE A 153 -8.92 12.08 -9.43
CA PHE A 153 -10.31 11.72 -9.71
C PHE A 153 -11.19 12.96 -9.78
N GLY A 154 -12.02 13.02 -10.83
CA GLY A 154 -13.15 13.92 -10.91
C GLY A 154 -14.41 13.30 -10.31
N GLU A 155 -15.50 14.05 -10.35
CA GLU A 155 -16.81 13.61 -9.84
C GLU A 155 -17.35 12.36 -10.57
N PHE A 156 -17.09 12.24 -11.87
CA PHE A 156 -17.53 11.09 -12.66
C PHE A 156 -16.82 9.79 -12.27
N ASP A 157 -15.53 9.87 -11.90
CA ASP A 157 -14.74 8.70 -11.54
C ASP A 157 -15.20 8.10 -10.21
N ILE A 158 -15.75 8.93 -9.31
CA ILE A 158 -16.38 8.48 -8.04
C ILE A 158 -17.49 7.45 -8.30
N GLN A 159 -18.18 7.56 -9.44
CA GLN A 159 -19.29 6.65 -9.76
C GLN A 159 -18.80 5.23 -10.05
N LEU A 160 -17.55 5.06 -10.46
CA LEU A 160 -16.97 3.76 -10.80
C LEU A 160 -16.43 3.01 -9.57
N LYS A 161 -16.35 3.67 -8.41
CA LYS A 161 -15.78 3.11 -7.18
C LYS A 161 -16.77 2.20 -6.44
N LEU A 162 -16.23 1.21 -5.74
CA LEU A 162 -16.98 0.37 -4.82
C LEU A 162 -17.32 1.14 -3.54
N TRP A 163 -18.42 0.77 -2.88
CA TRP A 163 -18.92 1.54 -1.74
C TRP A 163 -18.00 1.44 -0.52
N GLU A 164 -17.27 0.32 -0.36
CA GLU A 164 -16.28 0.13 0.71
C GLU A 164 -15.08 1.06 0.52
N GLU A 165 -14.65 1.28 -0.73
CA GLU A 165 -13.61 2.27 -1.07
C GLU A 165 -14.10 3.67 -0.75
N LEU A 166 -15.33 4.03 -1.16
CA LEU A 166 -15.91 5.34 -0.88
C LEU A 166 -16.08 5.59 0.63
N GLU A 167 -16.44 4.56 1.40
CA GLU A 167 -16.56 4.65 2.85
C GLU A 167 -15.20 4.93 3.50
N TYR A 168 -14.14 4.26 3.04
CA TYR A 168 -12.78 4.51 3.52
C TYR A 168 -12.27 5.91 3.12
N VAL A 169 -12.53 6.32 1.89
CA VAL A 169 -12.17 7.65 1.37
C VAL A 169 -12.87 8.75 2.17
N LEU A 170 -14.14 8.56 2.52
CA LEU A 170 -14.87 9.46 3.42
C LEU A 170 -14.29 9.51 4.83
N TYR A 171 -13.75 8.39 5.33
CA TYR A 171 -13.04 8.36 6.61
C TYR A 171 -11.74 9.17 6.58
N LEU A 172 -11.03 9.17 5.44
CA LEU A 172 -9.79 9.93 5.26
C LEU A 172 -10.01 11.41 4.91
N LEU A 173 -11.10 11.73 4.23
CA LEU A 173 -11.37 13.09 3.74
C LEU A 173 -11.75 14.03 4.88
N GLU A 174 -10.86 14.98 5.18
CA GLU A 174 -11.13 16.02 6.16
C GLU A 174 -11.95 17.17 5.54
N VAL A 175 -13.13 17.44 6.11
CA VAL A 175 -14.01 18.52 5.66
C VAL A 175 -13.55 19.84 6.26
N LYS A 176 -12.91 20.68 5.44
CA LYS A 176 -12.33 21.97 5.85
C LYS A 176 -13.03 23.18 5.24
N ASN A 177 -13.63 23.00 4.07
CA ASN A 177 -14.20 24.08 3.26
C ASN A 177 -15.41 23.57 2.48
N ARG A 178 -16.02 24.47 1.69
CA ARG A 178 -17.23 24.15 0.91
C ARG A 178 -16.96 23.06 -0.14
N SER A 179 -15.82 23.11 -0.83
CA SER A 179 -15.44 22.13 -1.84
C SER A 179 -15.32 20.72 -1.26
N THR A 180 -14.62 20.58 -0.13
CA THR A 180 -14.48 19.29 0.58
C THR A 180 -15.81 18.80 1.16
N TYR A 181 -16.68 19.71 1.60
CA TYR A 181 -18.04 19.38 1.99
C TYR A 181 -18.88 18.86 0.82
N ASP A 182 -18.86 19.56 -0.32
CA ASP A 182 -19.62 19.17 -1.51
C ASP A 182 -19.15 17.82 -2.06
N ALA A 183 -17.83 17.58 -2.10
CA ALA A 183 -17.28 16.27 -2.46
C ALA A 183 -17.68 15.17 -1.47
N ALA A 184 -17.60 15.43 -0.15
CA ALA A 184 -18.04 14.47 0.86
C ALA A 184 -19.53 14.13 0.73
N ARG A 185 -20.37 15.11 0.36
CA ARG A 185 -21.79 14.88 0.07
C ARG A 185 -21.96 13.95 -1.14
N VAL A 186 -21.28 14.22 -2.26
CA VAL A 186 -21.36 13.37 -3.46
C VAL A 186 -20.90 11.93 -3.17
N LEU A 187 -19.78 11.78 -2.45
CA LEU A 187 -19.26 10.49 -2.01
C LEU A 187 -20.28 9.73 -1.16
N LYS A 188 -20.91 10.39 -0.18
CA LYS A 188 -21.95 9.80 0.68
C LYS A 188 -23.17 9.35 -0.10
N GLU A 189 -23.69 10.21 -0.99
CA GLU A 189 -24.84 9.88 -1.82
C GLU A 189 -24.57 8.66 -2.69
N ARG A 190 -23.39 8.59 -3.32
CA ARG A 190 -23.01 7.43 -4.15
C ARG A 190 -22.81 6.17 -3.34
N MET A 191 -22.15 6.27 -2.18
CA MET A 191 -21.95 5.17 -1.25
C MET A 191 -23.31 4.60 -0.80
N MET A 192 -24.26 5.46 -0.38
CA MET A 192 -25.57 5.02 0.10
C MET A 192 -26.40 4.35 -1.00
N LYS A 193 -26.41 4.91 -2.22
CA LYS A 193 -27.06 4.27 -3.38
C LYS A 193 -26.51 2.86 -3.62
N SER A 194 -25.19 2.70 -3.54
CA SER A 194 -24.50 1.42 -3.77
C SER A 194 -24.72 0.41 -2.63
N LYS A 195 -24.75 0.87 -1.37
CA LYS A 195 -25.09 0.05 -0.20
C LYS A 195 -26.51 -0.51 -0.28
N VAL A 196 -27.49 0.33 -0.61
CA VAL A 196 -28.89 -0.08 -0.79
C VAL A 196 -29.03 -1.15 -1.87
N LEU A 197 -28.37 -0.96 -3.02
CA LEU A 197 -28.37 -1.95 -4.10
C LEU A 197 -27.72 -3.28 -3.70
N SER A 198 -26.78 -3.25 -2.76
CA SER A 198 -26.08 -4.44 -2.27
C SER A 198 -26.78 -5.10 -1.07
N GLY A 199 -27.91 -4.56 -0.61
CA GLY A 199 -28.61 -5.03 0.60
C GLY A 199 -27.86 -4.75 1.90
N ALA A 200 -26.86 -3.86 1.89
CA ALA A 200 -26.14 -3.43 3.07
C ALA A 200 -26.96 -2.39 3.85
N GLY A 201 -27.07 -2.59 5.17
CA GLY A 201 -27.86 -1.76 6.07
C GLY A 201 -27.29 -0.35 6.32
N VAL A 202 -28.01 0.42 7.14
CA VAL A 202 -27.79 1.86 7.40
C VAL A 202 -26.39 2.13 7.96
N SER A 203 -25.80 3.22 7.44
CA SER A 203 -24.45 3.75 7.67
C SER A 203 -24.06 3.94 9.15
N SER A 204 -23.25 3.04 9.70
CA SER A 204 -22.37 3.38 10.82
C SER A 204 -21.15 4.16 10.32
N ALA A 205 -20.44 4.86 11.22
CA ALA A 205 -19.13 5.42 10.88
C ALA A 205 -18.17 4.28 10.51
N TYR A 206 -17.23 4.54 9.60
CA TYR A 206 -16.18 3.58 9.27
C TYR A 206 -15.36 3.24 10.51
N ILE A 207 -15.12 1.94 10.71
CA ILE A 207 -14.27 1.41 11.78
C ILE A 207 -13.02 0.83 11.09
N PRO A 208 -11.83 1.43 11.30
CA PRO A 208 -10.58 0.90 10.77
C PRO A 208 -10.31 -0.52 11.27
N LYS A 209 -9.66 -1.32 10.45
CA LYS A 209 -9.34 -2.72 10.74
C LYS A 209 -7.85 -2.98 10.58
N TYR A 210 -7.36 -4.00 11.25
CA TYR A 210 -5.98 -4.48 11.14
C TYR A 210 -5.94 -6.01 11.30
N ARG A 211 -4.81 -6.63 10.99
CA ARG A 211 -4.63 -8.06 11.22
C ARG A 211 -4.12 -8.34 12.63
N ASP A 212 -4.78 -9.27 13.31
CA ASP A 212 -4.31 -9.81 14.58
C ASP A 212 -3.11 -10.77 14.41
N ALA A 213 -2.61 -11.30 15.53
CA ALA A 213 -1.51 -12.28 15.55
C ALA A 213 -1.79 -13.57 14.76
N HIS A 214 -3.05 -13.88 14.49
CA HIS A 214 -3.49 -15.04 13.72
C HIS A 214 -3.81 -14.70 12.26
N GLY A 215 -3.55 -13.46 11.84
CA GLY A 215 -3.83 -12.96 10.49
C GLY A 215 -5.32 -12.67 10.23
N LYS A 216 -6.18 -12.71 11.25
CA LYS A 216 -7.60 -12.39 11.12
C LYS A 216 -7.81 -10.87 11.16
N LEU A 217 -8.75 -10.38 10.36
CA LEU A 217 -9.14 -8.97 10.41
C LEU A 217 -9.93 -8.67 11.67
N VAL A 218 -9.44 -7.72 12.45
CA VAL A 218 -10.04 -7.24 13.70
C VAL A 218 -10.24 -5.73 13.62
N GLU A 219 -11.36 -5.27 14.18
CA GLU A 219 -11.67 -3.85 14.27
C GLU A 219 -10.79 -3.15 15.31
N MET A 220 -10.33 -1.94 14.97
CA MET A 220 -9.62 -1.10 15.92
C MET A 220 -10.55 -0.68 17.05
N LYS A 221 -10.13 -0.92 18.29
CA LYS A 221 -10.85 -0.49 19.48
C LYS A 221 -10.41 0.91 19.89
N ARG A 222 -11.36 1.82 20.11
CA ARG A 222 -11.07 3.13 20.70
C ARG A 222 -10.52 2.97 22.13
N ASN A 223 -9.75 3.95 22.59
CA ASN A 223 -9.16 4.00 23.94
C ASN A 223 -8.32 2.75 24.29
N SER A 224 -7.73 2.09 23.29
CA SER A 224 -6.91 0.90 23.47
C SER A 224 -5.40 1.19 23.45
N ALA A 225 -4.99 2.37 23.00
CA ALA A 225 -3.59 2.76 23.00
C ALA A 225 -3.09 3.00 24.43
N ARG A 226 -1.84 2.61 24.72
CA ARG A 226 -1.24 2.68 26.05
C ARG A 226 0.17 3.26 26.00
N PHE A 227 0.53 4.02 27.03
CA PHE A 227 1.92 4.41 27.20
C PHE A 227 2.76 3.22 27.62
N ARG A 228 3.95 3.11 27.02
CA ARG A 228 4.97 2.16 27.41
C ARG A 228 6.33 2.83 27.39
N THR A 229 7.22 2.43 28.28
CA THR A 229 8.61 2.84 28.24
C THR A 229 9.41 1.75 27.53
N ALA A 230 10.05 2.11 26.42
CA ALA A 230 10.94 1.22 25.66
C ALA A 230 12.26 1.93 25.44
N LEU A 231 13.39 1.27 25.78
CA LEU A 231 14.75 1.83 25.63
C LEU A 231 14.89 3.24 26.28
N ASN A 232 14.36 3.42 27.49
CA ASN A 232 14.31 4.71 28.21
C ASN A 232 13.60 5.85 27.47
N LYS A 233 12.76 5.53 26.47
CA LYS A 233 11.90 6.49 25.76
C LYS A 233 10.44 6.13 26.00
N LYS A 234 9.61 7.15 26.23
CA LYS A 234 8.16 7.00 26.29
C LYS A 234 7.64 6.81 24.86
N VAL A 235 6.93 5.72 24.62
CA VAL A 235 6.28 5.38 23.35
C VAL A 235 4.79 5.16 23.59
N LEU A 236 3.99 5.36 22.55
CA LEU A 236 2.57 4.99 22.56
C LEU A 236 2.40 3.67 21.80
N GLU A 237 1.98 2.64 22.50
CA GLU A 237 1.72 1.30 21.94
C GLU A 237 0.24 1.19 21.54
N PHE A 238 -0.03 0.62 20.36
CA PHE A 238 -1.37 0.53 19.78
C PHE A 238 -1.51 -0.76 18.94
N ASN A 239 -2.75 -1.14 18.55
CA ASN A 239 -3.06 -2.44 17.94
C ASN A 239 -2.50 -3.63 18.76
N LEU A 240 -2.84 -3.70 20.04
CA LEU A 240 -2.26 -4.70 20.97
C LEU A 240 -2.52 -6.17 20.59
N GLU A 241 -3.52 -6.44 19.75
CA GLU A 241 -3.89 -7.81 19.34
C GLU A 241 -3.13 -8.26 18.07
N SER A 242 -2.30 -7.41 17.45
CA SER A 242 -1.45 -7.81 16.32
C SER A 242 -0.26 -8.65 16.77
N ASP A 243 0.30 -9.43 15.83
CA ASP A 243 1.51 -10.28 16.07
C ASP A 243 2.65 -9.48 16.72
N LYS A 244 2.81 -8.23 16.26
CA LYS A 244 3.68 -7.24 16.89
C LYS A 244 2.87 -5.99 17.15
N PRO A 245 2.78 -5.51 18.40
CA PRO A 245 2.13 -4.23 18.68
C PRO A 245 2.89 -3.11 17.97
N PHE A 246 2.14 -2.13 17.48
CA PHE A 246 2.71 -0.99 16.80
C PHE A 246 3.07 0.10 17.81
N TYR A 247 4.10 0.88 17.50
CA TYR A 247 4.61 1.92 18.39
C TYR A 247 4.70 3.26 17.67
N ILE A 248 4.20 4.32 18.31
CA ILE A 248 4.49 5.70 17.96
C ILE A 248 5.63 6.19 18.84
N ARG A 249 6.68 6.67 18.18
CA ARG A 249 7.77 7.39 18.84
C ARG A 249 7.29 8.81 19.17
N LEU A 250 7.42 9.20 20.43
CA LEU A 250 6.92 10.48 20.93
C LEU A 250 8.00 11.59 20.90
N GLY A 251 7.57 12.84 21.11
CA GLY A 251 8.45 13.99 21.12
C GLY A 251 9.02 14.32 19.74
N ASN A 252 10.31 14.64 19.66
CA ASN A 252 10.99 15.08 18.43
C ASN A 252 11.03 14.01 17.31
N GLU A 253 10.74 12.75 17.64
CA GLU A 253 10.72 11.65 16.66
C GLU A 253 9.32 11.40 16.07
N MET A 254 8.30 12.19 16.46
CA MET A 254 6.93 11.97 16.00
C MET A 254 6.78 12.11 14.48
N ASN A 255 7.57 13.01 13.88
CA ASN A 255 7.65 13.25 12.44
C ASN A 255 8.22 12.09 11.60
N LYS A 256 8.77 11.05 12.25
CA LYS A 256 9.31 9.85 11.58
C LYS A 256 8.28 8.72 11.48
N ASN A 257 7.12 8.85 12.13
CA ASN A 257 6.07 7.85 12.04
C ASN A 257 5.31 7.99 10.71
N SER A 258 4.83 6.86 10.16
CA SER A 258 4.02 6.89 8.95
C SER A 258 2.66 7.56 9.21
N ILE A 259 2.05 8.12 8.15
CA ILE A 259 0.70 8.70 8.20
C ILE A 259 -0.31 7.67 8.70
N TYR A 260 -0.22 6.44 8.19
CA TYR A 260 -1.05 5.32 8.64
C TYR A 260 -0.93 5.07 10.14
N SER A 261 0.31 4.95 10.64
CA SER A 261 0.56 4.70 12.07
C SER A 261 0.03 5.84 12.94
N LEU A 262 0.26 7.10 12.55
CA LEU A 262 -0.26 8.26 13.26
C LEU A 262 -1.79 8.22 13.34
N ARG A 263 -2.46 7.95 12.20
CA ARG A 263 -3.93 7.90 12.13
C ARG A 263 -4.52 6.75 12.96
N ALA A 264 -3.95 5.56 12.87
CA ALA A 264 -4.36 4.40 13.67
C ALA A 264 -4.22 4.71 15.17
N ALA A 265 -3.09 5.28 15.58
CA ALA A 265 -2.86 5.65 16.97
C ALA A 265 -3.78 6.78 17.44
N ILE A 266 -4.08 7.79 16.61
CA ILE A 266 -5.07 8.86 16.91
C ILE A 266 -6.48 8.27 17.09
N TYR A 267 -6.84 7.23 16.34
CA TYR A 267 -8.12 6.55 16.51
C TYR A 267 -8.21 5.80 17.85
N GLN A 268 -7.11 5.20 18.31
CA GLN A 268 -7.06 4.35 19.49
C GLN A 268 -6.68 5.08 20.79
N ILE A 269 -6.18 6.31 20.72
CA ILE A 269 -5.85 7.12 21.89
C ILE A 269 -7.11 7.66 22.58
N GLY A 270 -7.18 7.46 23.90
CA GLY A 270 -8.27 7.98 24.73
C GLY A 270 -8.13 9.46 25.04
N GLU A 271 -9.21 10.06 25.53
CA GLU A 271 -9.25 11.47 25.93
C GLU A 271 -9.54 11.67 27.43
N ASP A 272 -9.60 10.56 28.19
CA ASP A 272 -9.96 10.56 29.61
C ASP A 272 -8.85 11.16 30.47
N GLU A 273 -7.59 10.97 30.08
CA GLU A 273 -6.42 11.54 30.77
C GLU A 273 -5.92 12.82 30.06
N PRO A 274 -5.53 13.87 30.81
CA PRO A 274 -5.06 15.12 30.22
C PRO A 274 -3.81 14.94 29.36
N GLU A 275 -2.92 14.02 29.74
CA GLU A 275 -1.71 13.70 28.99
C GLU A 275 -2.06 13.07 27.63
N MET A 276 -2.99 12.11 27.60
CA MET A 276 -3.45 11.46 26.36
C MET A 276 -4.16 12.45 25.44
N LYS A 277 -4.99 13.33 26.01
CA LYS A 277 -5.67 14.38 25.27
C LYS A 277 -4.70 15.35 24.61
N GLU A 278 -3.66 15.78 25.33
CA GLU A 278 -2.65 16.67 24.78
C GLU A 278 -1.80 15.97 23.71
N LEU A 279 -1.39 14.72 23.96
CA LEU A 279 -0.69 13.92 22.96
C LEU A 279 -1.51 13.74 21.68
N LYS A 280 -2.82 13.48 21.79
CA LYS A 280 -3.71 13.38 20.63
C LYS A 280 -3.69 14.63 19.77
N LYS A 281 -3.71 15.83 20.38
CA LYS A 281 -3.61 17.09 19.64
C LYS A 281 -2.28 17.23 18.90
N ILE A 282 -1.17 16.88 19.55
CA ILE A 282 0.17 16.93 18.94
C ILE A 282 0.25 15.97 17.75
N MET A 283 -0.28 14.76 17.90
CA MET A 283 -0.31 13.77 16.83
C MET A 283 -1.20 14.22 15.65
N ILE A 284 -2.35 14.83 15.92
CA ILE A 284 -3.21 15.41 14.87
C ILE A 284 -2.47 16.52 14.13
N ALA A 285 -1.75 17.40 14.84
CA ALA A 285 -0.96 18.44 14.22
C ALA A 285 0.17 17.88 13.33
N GLU A 286 0.84 16.82 13.78
CA GLU A 286 1.90 16.16 13.00
C GLU A 286 1.33 15.41 11.78
N LEU A 287 0.18 14.74 11.93
CA LEU A 287 -0.55 14.11 10.82
C LEU A 287 -0.90 15.17 9.75
N ASN A 288 -1.50 16.28 10.16
CA ASN A 288 -1.87 17.38 9.25
C ASN A 288 -0.63 17.96 8.55
N ARG A 289 0.50 18.07 9.25
CA ARG A 289 1.77 18.52 8.68
C ARG A 289 2.29 17.55 7.63
N ALA A 290 2.26 16.25 7.91
CA ALA A 290 2.70 15.20 6.98
C ALA A 290 1.84 15.17 5.71
N GLU A 291 0.51 15.23 5.85
CA GLU A 291 -0.41 15.25 4.72
C GLU A 291 -0.26 16.53 3.88
N LYS A 292 -0.14 17.69 4.53
CA LYS A 292 0.10 18.95 3.82
C LYS A 292 1.42 18.92 3.06
N LYS A 293 2.45 18.29 3.61
CA LYS A 293 3.74 18.13 2.93
C LYS A 293 3.59 17.31 1.64
N LEU A 294 2.84 16.19 1.66
CA LEU A 294 2.56 15.41 0.46
C LEU A 294 1.92 16.27 -0.64
N LEU A 295 0.93 17.08 -0.29
CA LEU A 295 0.26 17.95 -1.23
C LEU A 295 1.18 19.03 -1.80
N LEU A 296 1.95 19.71 -0.95
CA LEU A 296 2.88 20.75 -1.39
C LEU A 296 3.97 20.19 -2.31
N ASP A 297 4.51 19.02 -1.98
CA ASP A 297 5.51 18.35 -2.80
C ASP A 297 4.91 17.94 -4.16
N TYR A 298 3.67 17.48 -4.20
CA TYR A 298 2.96 17.19 -5.46
C TYR A 298 2.69 18.46 -6.28
N ILE A 299 2.18 19.53 -5.69
CA ILE A 299 1.89 20.80 -6.38
C ILE A 299 3.17 21.37 -7.02
N ARG A 300 4.33 21.25 -6.36
CA ARG A 300 5.61 21.68 -6.94
C ARG A 300 5.97 20.96 -8.24
N THR A 301 5.49 19.72 -8.41
CA THR A 301 5.71 18.93 -9.62
C THR A 301 4.67 19.18 -10.71
N VAL A 302 3.52 19.78 -10.38
CA VAL A 302 2.40 20.01 -11.32
C VAL A 302 1.91 21.46 -11.24
N PRO A 303 2.39 22.36 -12.13
CA PRO A 303 2.21 23.81 -12.00
C PRO A 303 0.75 24.29 -12.15
N ASP A 304 -0.09 23.53 -12.84
CA ASP A 304 -1.50 23.87 -13.08
C ASP A 304 -2.43 23.53 -11.91
N ILE A 305 -1.89 22.99 -10.83
CA ILE A 305 -2.66 22.58 -9.66
C ILE A 305 -2.45 23.58 -8.52
N GLN A 306 -3.51 23.84 -7.76
CA GLN A 306 -3.44 24.63 -6.53
C GLN A 306 -4.22 23.97 -5.39
N GLU A 307 -3.77 24.24 -4.16
CA GLU A 307 -4.50 23.93 -2.94
C GLU A 307 -5.83 24.70 -2.91
N ILE A 308 -6.90 24.02 -2.50
CA ILE A 308 -8.18 24.69 -2.21
C ILE A 308 -8.07 25.30 -0.82
N LYS A 309 -8.19 26.63 -0.74
CA LYS A 309 -8.19 27.37 0.52
C LYS A 309 -9.57 27.39 1.15
#